data_AF-A0A4D8RYJ8-F1
#
_entry.id   AF-A0A4D8RYJ8-F1
#
_cell.length_a   1.000
_cell.length_b   1.000
_cell.length_c   1.000
_cell.angle_alpha   90.00
_cell.angle_beta   90.00
_cell.angle_gamma   90.00
#
_symmetry.space_group_name_H-M   'P 1'
#
loop_
_entity.id
_entity.type
_entity.pdbx_description
1 polymer ?
#
loop_
_entity_poly.entity_id
_entity_poly.type
_entity_poly.pdbx_seq_one_letter_code
_entity_poly.pdbx_strand_id
1 'polypeptide(L)'
;MKPCAFEGQGLRDHALGSVREVQRVFGESYFQVMKRRIDALVRRLDNKQSLDSSFIKGISAEQWRDLTFFLVAFHDIGKAGEFYQNKFNEDCTPKERASFAFHEVGSSLYLYRLRWRNDILRFWSVLTTMNHLNAIRSLDNLEEARRWISKEPAILHLRRYGSLGELEVFAERVSWAVKVTPPENYNVGDLQDMETWLRDKTNLRLNKGYLLLLLPVIVGDNLDSSAQRERDEDSRRKRRFIRALEEMYHAS
;
A
#
# COMPACT_ATOMS: atom_id res chain seq x y z
N MET A 1 -11.63 -0.92 18.71
CA MET A 1 -11.67 -1.80 17.52
C MET A 1 -12.85 -1.36 16.67
N LYS A 2 -12.84 -1.68 15.37
CA LYS A 2 -13.06 -0.74 14.27
C LYS A 2 -12.05 0.43 14.19
N PRO A 3 -11.64 0.85 12.97
CA PRO A 3 -11.83 0.14 11.70
C PRO A 3 -11.26 -1.29 11.71
N CYS A 4 -11.86 -2.20 10.95
CA CYS A 4 -11.47 -3.60 10.82
C CYS A 4 -10.58 -3.83 9.60
N ALA A 5 -9.57 -4.70 9.72
CA ALA A 5 -8.78 -5.18 8.58
C ALA A 5 -9.33 -6.49 8.01
N PHE A 6 -9.82 -7.36 8.90
CA PHE A 6 -10.52 -8.61 8.61
C PHE A 6 -11.14 -9.15 9.91
N GLU A 7 -11.77 -10.33 9.85
CA GLU A 7 -12.39 -10.97 11.01
C GLU A 7 -11.40 -11.10 12.18
N GLY A 8 -11.75 -10.55 13.33
CA GLY A 8 -10.96 -10.64 14.56
C GLY A 8 -9.76 -9.70 14.66
N GLN A 9 -9.47 -8.86 13.65
CA GLN A 9 -8.35 -7.91 13.71
C GLN A 9 -8.74 -6.49 13.26
N GLY A 10 -8.39 -5.50 14.10
CA GLY A 10 -8.51 -4.09 13.76
C GLY A 10 -7.51 -3.65 12.68
N LEU A 11 -7.89 -2.68 11.86
CA LEU A 11 -7.07 -2.13 10.78
C LEU A 11 -5.77 -1.51 11.28
N ARG A 12 -5.81 -0.79 12.40
CA ARG A 12 -4.61 -0.28 13.07
C ARG A 12 -3.67 -1.40 13.48
N ASP A 13 -4.21 -2.45 14.09
CA ASP A 13 -3.39 -3.54 14.62
C ASP A 13 -2.73 -4.34 13.49
N HIS A 14 -3.45 -4.51 12.37
CA HIS A 14 -2.92 -5.08 11.13
C HIS A 14 -1.80 -4.22 10.52
N ALA A 15 -1.99 -2.90 10.44
CA ALA A 15 -0.97 -1.99 9.94
C ALA A 15 0.32 -2.05 10.78
N LEU A 16 0.19 -2.02 12.12
CA LEU A 16 1.32 -2.12 13.04
C LEU A 16 1.98 -3.50 12.99
N GLY A 17 1.19 -4.56 12.89
CA GLY A 17 1.68 -5.94 12.73
C GLY A 17 2.46 -6.14 11.45
N SER A 18 1.92 -5.67 10.33
CA SER A 18 2.59 -5.71 9.03
C SER A 18 3.95 -4.99 9.06
N VAL A 19 4.03 -3.82 9.71
CA VAL A 19 5.32 -3.11 9.87
C VAL A 19 6.30 -3.92 10.74
N ARG A 20 5.83 -4.54 11.83
CA ARG A 20 6.69 -5.39 12.68
C ARG A 20 7.26 -6.58 11.89
N GLU A 21 6.45 -7.22 11.04
CA GLU A 21 6.93 -8.31 10.19
C GLU A 21 7.99 -7.82 9.18
N VAL A 22 7.80 -6.64 8.58
CA VAL A 22 8.82 -6.05 7.71
C VAL A 22 10.11 -5.74 8.49
N GLN A 23 10.02 -5.17 9.69
CA GLN A 23 11.19 -4.90 10.53
C GLN A 23 11.94 -6.18 10.90
N ARG A 24 11.23 -7.30 11.06
CA ARG A 24 11.82 -8.61 11.35
C ARG A 24 12.52 -9.23 10.15
N VAL A 25 11.96 -9.07 8.94
CA VAL A 25 12.48 -9.72 7.72
C VAL A 25 13.52 -8.87 7.00
N PHE A 26 13.40 -7.55 7.01
CA PHE A 26 14.24 -6.65 6.22
C PHE A 26 15.17 -5.82 7.12
N GLY A 27 16.45 -6.18 7.14
CA GLY A 27 17.50 -5.38 7.77
C GLY A 27 17.92 -4.15 6.94
N GLU A 28 18.78 -3.32 7.52
CA GLU A 28 19.31 -2.09 6.88
C GLU A 28 19.97 -2.33 5.52
N SER A 29 20.57 -3.51 5.31
CA SER A 29 21.20 -3.91 4.04
C SER A 29 20.23 -3.87 2.87
N TYR A 30 18.96 -4.22 3.09
CA TYR A 30 17.92 -4.17 2.05
C TYR A 30 17.73 -2.74 1.54
N PHE A 31 17.59 -1.77 2.45
CA PHE A 31 17.36 -0.37 2.11
C PHE A 31 18.59 0.29 1.48
N GLN A 32 19.79 -0.14 1.86
CA GLN A 32 21.03 0.25 1.17
C GLN A 32 21.06 -0.25 -0.28
N VAL A 33 20.69 -1.51 -0.51
CA VAL A 33 20.60 -2.08 -1.86
C VAL A 33 19.50 -1.40 -2.67
N MET A 34 18.34 -1.14 -2.06
CA MET A 34 17.25 -0.38 -2.67
C MET A 34 17.74 0.97 -3.16
N LYS A 35 18.37 1.77 -2.29
CA LYS A 35 18.91 3.08 -2.65
C LYS A 35 19.86 2.98 -3.86
N ARG A 36 20.83 2.06 -3.82
CA ARG A 36 21.80 1.88 -4.92
C ARG A 36 21.11 1.53 -6.25
N ARG A 37 20.10 0.66 -6.22
CA ARG A 37 19.34 0.25 -7.41
C ARG A 37 18.48 1.39 -7.96
N ILE A 38 17.83 2.15 -7.09
CA ILE A 38 17.05 3.34 -7.48
C ILE A 38 17.97 4.41 -8.08
N ASP A 39 19.10 4.73 -7.44
CA ASP A 39 20.07 5.68 -7.97
C ASP A 39 20.58 5.26 -9.35
N ALA A 40 20.82 3.96 -9.56
CA ALA A 40 21.21 3.42 -10.86
C ALA A 40 20.09 3.53 -11.91
N LEU A 41 18.84 3.22 -11.53
CA LEU A 41 17.67 3.35 -12.40
C LEU A 41 17.47 4.80 -12.85
N VAL A 42 17.48 5.73 -11.89
CA VAL A 42 17.21 7.15 -12.13
C VAL A 42 18.33 7.79 -12.97
N ARG A 43 19.60 7.50 -12.69
CA ARG A 43 20.73 7.97 -13.52
C ARG A 43 20.60 7.57 -14.99
N ARG A 44 20.08 6.38 -15.28
CA ARG A 44 19.86 5.92 -16.67
C ARG A 44 18.73 6.69 -17.38
N LEU A 45 17.81 7.27 -16.62
CA LEU A 45 16.60 7.91 -17.14
C LEU A 45 16.73 9.43 -17.25
N ASP A 46 17.56 10.06 -16.41
CA ASP A 46 17.90 11.49 -16.52
C ASP A 46 18.44 11.86 -17.88
N ASN A 47 19.29 10.99 -18.42
CA ASN A 47 19.92 11.21 -19.73
C ASN A 47 18.90 11.18 -20.88
N LYS A 48 17.60 10.92 -20.61
CA LYS A 48 16.58 10.68 -21.63
C LYS A 48 15.27 11.44 -21.47
N GLN A 49 14.89 11.90 -20.26
CA GLN A 49 13.50 12.35 -20.00
C GLN A 49 13.33 13.62 -19.14
N SER A 50 14.39 14.41 -18.86
CA SER A 50 14.29 15.67 -18.08
C SER A 50 13.46 15.52 -16.79
N LEU A 51 13.74 14.46 -16.03
CA LEU A 51 13.06 14.17 -14.77
C LEU A 51 13.70 14.96 -13.63
N ASP A 52 12.91 15.43 -12.67
CA ASP A 52 13.44 15.88 -11.38
C ASP A 52 13.86 14.68 -10.53
N SER A 53 15.00 14.12 -10.91
CA SER A 53 15.69 13.03 -10.23
C SER A 53 16.59 13.48 -9.10
N SER A 54 16.91 14.77 -9.05
CA SER A 54 17.82 15.35 -8.06
C SER A 54 17.32 15.05 -6.65
N PHE A 55 16.01 15.25 -6.47
CA PHE A 55 15.29 14.88 -5.27
C PHE A 55 15.45 13.39 -4.94
N ILE A 56 15.18 12.49 -5.90
CA ILE A 56 15.22 11.04 -5.69
C ILE A 56 16.62 10.54 -5.32
N LYS A 57 17.67 11.03 -5.98
CA LYS A 57 19.07 10.64 -5.69
C LYS A 57 19.52 11.07 -4.30
N GLY A 58 18.96 12.16 -3.80
CA GLY A 58 19.23 12.70 -2.46
C GLY A 58 18.63 11.89 -1.32
N ILE A 59 17.69 10.98 -1.60
CA ILE A 59 17.01 10.18 -0.58
C ILE A 59 17.99 9.16 0.03
N SER A 60 18.14 9.21 1.35
CA SER A 60 18.98 8.28 2.13
C SER A 60 18.35 6.89 2.23
N ALA A 61 19.14 5.88 2.60
CA ALA A 61 18.59 4.53 2.85
C ALA A 61 17.56 4.52 3.99
N GLU A 62 17.79 5.33 5.03
CA GLU A 62 16.84 5.51 6.14
C GLU A 62 15.52 6.15 5.66
N GLN A 63 15.59 7.16 4.81
CA GLN A 63 14.39 7.75 4.23
C GLN A 63 13.62 6.76 3.36
N TRP A 64 14.31 5.88 2.60
CA TRP A 64 13.67 4.77 1.88
C TRP A 64 13.02 3.76 2.82
N ARG A 65 13.65 3.45 3.96
CA ARG A 65 13.07 2.60 5.01
C ARG A 65 11.79 3.22 5.57
N ASP A 66 11.84 4.50 5.93
CA ASP A 66 10.69 5.21 6.49
C ASP A 66 9.54 5.31 5.48
N LEU A 67 9.82 5.58 4.21
CA LEU A 67 8.82 5.50 3.14
C LEU A 67 8.24 4.10 3.01
N THR A 68 9.07 3.06 3.09
CA THR A 68 8.60 1.67 3.03
C THR A 68 7.65 1.36 4.20
N PHE A 69 8.01 1.72 5.43
CA PHE A 69 7.15 1.50 6.60
C PHE A 69 5.84 2.29 6.52
N PHE A 70 5.89 3.52 6.00
CA PHE A 70 4.68 4.28 5.70
C PHE A 70 3.79 3.54 4.70
N LEU A 71 4.33 3.05 3.57
CA LEU A 71 3.52 2.32 2.60
C LEU A 71 2.95 1.02 3.17
N VAL A 72 3.71 0.29 3.99
CA VAL A 72 3.23 -0.91 4.68
C VAL A 72 2.10 -0.56 5.66
N ALA A 73 2.22 0.52 6.44
CA ALA A 73 1.19 0.92 7.39
C ALA A 73 -0.10 1.41 6.70
N PHE A 74 0.01 1.98 5.50
CA PHE A 74 -1.11 2.62 4.80
C PHE A 74 -1.65 1.84 3.59
N HIS A 75 -1.06 0.70 3.23
CA HIS A 75 -1.46 -0.08 2.04
C HIS A 75 -2.95 -0.45 2.03
N ASP A 76 -3.52 -0.58 3.23
CA ASP A 76 -4.85 -1.12 3.49
C ASP A 76 -5.85 -0.05 3.99
N ILE A 77 -5.48 1.23 3.98
CA ILE A 77 -6.33 2.32 4.48
C ILE A 77 -7.68 2.40 3.75
N GLY A 78 -7.77 1.92 2.50
CA GLY A 78 -9.02 1.79 1.75
C GLY A 78 -10.03 0.84 2.39
N LYS A 79 -9.61 -0.07 3.28
CA LYS A 79 -10.54 -0.86 4.11
C LYS A 79 -11.34 0.02 5.07
N ALA A 80 -10.91 1.26 5.35
CA ALA A 80 -11.72 2.23 6.09
C ALA A 80 -12.97 2.71 5.33
N GLY A 81 -13.20 2.26 4.09
CA GLY A 81 -14.42 2.53 3.35
C GLY A 81 -15.67 2.08 4.09
N GLU A 82 -16.66 2.96 4.19
CA GLU A 82 -17.93 2.69 4.86
C GLU A 82 -18.59 1.39 4.36
N PHE A 83 -18.52 1.11 3.05
CA PHE A 83 -19.04 -0.15 2.50
C PHE A 83 -18.42 -1.39 3.15
N TYR A 84 -17.10 -1.39 3.37
CA TYR A 84 -16.40 -2.51 3.98
C TYR A 84 -16.67 -2.56 5.49
N GLN A 85 -16.56 -1.42 6.18
CA GLN A 85 -16.70 -1.34 7.64
C GLN A 85 -18.11 -1.64 8.13
N ASN A 86 -19.14 -1.39 7.32
CA ASN A 86 -20.53 -1.70 7.68
C ASN A 86 -20.82 -3.21 7.76
N LYS A 87 -19.96 -4.05 7.18
CA LYS A 87 -20.03 -5.52 7.24
C LYS A 87 -19.54 -6.12 8.54
N PHE A 88 -19.01 -5.29 9.44
CA PHE A 88 -18.47 -5.72 10.72
C PHE A 88 -19.23 -5.10 11.89
N ASN A 89 -19.27 -5.82 13.00
CA ASN A 89 -19.56 -5.28 14.32
C ASN A 89 -18.34 -4.50 14.87
N GLU A 90 -18.49 -3.82 16.00
CA GLU A 90 -17.42 -3.00 16.59
C GLU A 90 -16.19 -3.83 17.03
N ASP A 91 -16.38 -5.13 17.31
CA ASP A 91 -15.32 -6.08 17.64
C ASP A 91 -14.70 -6.78 16.40
N CYS A 92 -15.02 -6.30 15.20
CA CYS A 92 -14.58 -6.89 13.94
C CYS A 92 -15.06 -8.33 13.70
N THR A 93 -16.17 -8.74 14.34
CA THR A 93 -16.91 -9.92 13.91
C THR A 93 -17.75 -9.60 12.65
N PRO A 94 -17.75 -10.47 11.63
CA PRO A 94 -18.50 -10.23 10.40
C PRO A 94 -20.01 -10.39 10.63
N LYS A 95 -20.80 -9.41 10.16
CA LYS A 95 -22.28 -9.49 10.10
C LYS A 95 -22.76 -10.33 8.91
N GLU A 96 -21.96 -10.32 7.85
CA GLU A 96 -22.17 -11.04 6.61
C GLU A 96 -20.79 -11.42 6.03
N ARG A 97 -20.77 -12.21 4.95
CA ARG A 97 -19.51 -12.58 4.29
C ARG A 97 -18.78 -11.33 3.79
N ALA A 98 -17.69 -10.95 4.47
CA ALA A 98 -16.92 -9.76 4.15
C ALA A 98 -16.23 -9.92 2.79
N SER A 99 -16.62 -9.09 1.82
CA SER A 99 -15.92 -8.96 0.53
C SER A 99 -14.86 -7.87 0.65
N PHE A 100 -13.63 -8.21 0.26
CA PHE A 100 -12.45 -7.33 0.25
C PHE A 100 -12.25 -6.63 -1.10
N ALA A 101 -13.32 -6.36 -1.85
CA ALA A 101 -13.18 -5.83 -3.21
C ALA A 101 -12.69 -4.37 -3.20
N PHE A 102 -11.66 -4.07 -3.99
CA PHE A 102 -11.22 -2.74 -4.37
C PHE A 102 -10.67 -1.84 -3.24
N HIS A 103 -10.29 -2.39 -2.10
CA HIS A 103 -9.67 -1.58 -1.03
C HIS A 103 -8.31 -1.04 -1.45
N GLU A 104 -7.57 -1.78 -2.28
CA GLU A 104 -6.35 -1.35 -2.94
C GLU A 104 -6.57 -0.10 -3.81
N VAL A 105 -7.75 0.05 -4.42
CA VAL A 105 -8.12 1.24 -5.21
C VAL A 105 -8.36 2.42 -4.27
N GLY A 106 -9.10 2.23 -3.18
CA GLY A 106 -9.33 3.26 -2.17
C GLY A 106 -8.03 3.74 -1.50
N SER A 107 -7.14 2.80 -1.12
CA SER A 107 -5.83 3.11 -0.56
C SER A 107 -4.94 3.88 -1.55
N SER A 108 -4.94 3.45 -2.83
CA SER A 108 -4.18 4.11 -3.88
C SER A 108 -4.68 5.51 -4.17
N LEU A 109 -6.00 5.70 -4.16
CA LEU A 109 -6.63 7.01 -4.35
C LEU A 109 -6.31 7.95 -3.20
N TYR A 110 -6.33 7.47 -1.96
CA TYR A 110 -5.87 8.24 -0.80
C TYR A 110 -4.44 8.73 -1.00
N LEU A 111 -3.49 7.83 -1.31
CA LEU A 111 -2.10 8.21 -1.55
C LEU A 111 -1.97 9.17 -2.74
N TYR A 112 -2.73 8.97 -3.82
CA TYR A 112 -2.76 9.87 -4.95
C TYR A 112 -3.18 11.28 -4.54
N ARG A 113 -4.17 11.44 -3.65
CA ARG A 113 -4.69 12.76 -3.23
C ARG A 113 -3.79 13.50 -2.22
N LEU A 114 -2.82 12.83 -1.62
CA LEU A 114 -1.85 13.49 -0.73
C LEU A 114 -0.94 14.48 -1.48
N ARG A 115 -0.36 15.42 -0.73
CA ARG A 115 0.56 16.43 -1.29
C ARG A 115 1.99 15.92 -1.28
N TRP A 116 2.42 15.33 -2.38
CA TRP A 116 3.78 14.83 -2.57
C TRP A 116 4.73 15.93 -3.04
N ARG A 117 5.98 15.89 -2.57
CA ARG A 117 7.05 16.78 -3.05
C ARG A 117 7.63 16.36 -4.39
N ASN A 118 7.47 15.08 -4.76
CA ASN A 118 7.99 14.53 -5.99
C ASN A 118 6.99 13.56 -6.63
N ASP A 119 6.71 13.77 -7.92
CA ASP A 119 5.69 13.03 -8.66
C ASP A 119 6.11 11.58 -8.96
N ILE A 120 7.42 11.28 -9.03
CA ILE A 120 7.92 9.90 -9.18
C ILE A 120 7.67 9.11 -7.90
N LEU A 121 7.91 9.70 -6.73
CA LEU A 121 7.59 9.05 -5.45
C LEU A 121 6.09 8.82 -5.30
N ARG A 122 5.27 9.82 -5.66
CA ARG A 122 3.81 9.67 -5.69
C ARG A 122 3.42 8.49 -6.57
N PHE A 123 3.96 8.43 -7.79
CA PHE A 123 3.69 7.36 -8.74
C PHE A 123 4.10 5.97 -8.23
N TRP A 124 5.31 5.82 -7.70
CA TRP A 124 5.74 4.55 -7.13
C TRP A 124 4.94 4.14 -5.89
N SER A 125 4.53 5.10 -5.06
CA SER A 125 3.73 4.83 -3.85
C SER A 125 2.32 4.37 -4.20
N VAL A 126 1.69 5.03 -5.18
CA VAL A 126 0.38 4.63 -5.72
C VAL A 126 0.47 3.26 -6.37
N LEU A 127 1.47 3.00 -7.23
CA LEU A 127 1.64 1.67 -7.84
C LEU A 127 1.94 0.57 -6.81
N THR A 128 2.75 0.87 -5.79
CA THR A 128 3.04 -0.09 -4.71
C THR A 128 1.76 -0.52 -4.01
N THR A 129 0.93 0.45 -3.65
CA THR A 129 -0.33 0.20 -2.95
C THR A 129 -1.37 -0.43 -3.85
N MET A 130 -1.46 -0.03 -5.11
CA MET A 130 -2.41 -0.61 -6.04
C MET A 130 -2.08 -2.09 -6.31
N ASN A 131 -0.80 -2.40 -6.51
CA ASN A 131 -0.38 -3.74 -6.92
C ASN A 131 -0.02 -4.65 -5.73
N HIS A 132 -0.30 -4.28 -4.48
CA HIS A 132 0.06 -5.12 -3.32
C HIS A 132 -0.65 -6.48 -3.32
N LEU A 133 -1.81 -6.56 -4.00
CA LEU A 133 -2.52 -7.82 -4.23
C LEU A 133 -2.19 -8.50 -5.56
N ASN A 134 -1.33 -7.94 -6.42
CA ASN A 134 -1.11 -8.48 -7.77
C ASN A 134 -0.49 -9.88 -7.80
N ALA A 135 0.13 -10.33 -6.70
CA ALA A 135 0.53 -11.72 -6.55
C ALA A 135 -0.68 -12.69 -6.52
N ILE A 136 -1.89 -12.17 -6.26
CA ILE A 136 -3.13 -12.91 -6.00
C ILE A 136 -4.28 -12.49 -6.95
N ARG A 137 -4.37 -11.22 -7.37
CA ARG A 137 -5.44 -10.67 -8.22
C ARG A 137 -4.90 -9.68 -9.24
N SER A 138 -5.28 -9.83 -10.50
CA SER A 138 -4.90 -8.85 -11.53
C SER A 138 -5.85 -7.67 -11.53
N LEU A 139 -5.34 -6.45 -11.38
CA LEU A 139 -6.10 -5.20 -11.56
C LEU A 139 -6.22 -4.78 -13.02
N ASP A 140 -6.31 -5.75 -13.93
CA ASP A 140 -6.24 -5.53 -15.37
C ASP A 140 -7.39 -4.71 -15.93
N ASN A 141 -8.40 -4.37 -15.12
CA ASN A 141 -9.33 -3.32 -15.52
C ASN A 141 -9.81 -2.43 -14.36
N LEU A 142 -9.12 -1.32 -14.12
CA LEU A 142 -9.64 -0.20 -13.30
C LEU A 142 -11.06 0.24 -13.75
N GLU A 143 -11.44 0.00 -15.00
CA GLU A 143 -12.81 0.19 -15.47
C GLU A 143 -13.83 -0.67 -14.71
N GLU A 144 -13.51 -1.92 -14.37
CA GLU A 144 -14.39 -2.78 -13.58
C GLU A 144 -14.56 -2.22 -12.17
N ALA A 145 -13.44 -1.85 -11.53
CA ALA A 145 -13.47 -1.17 -10.24
C ALA A 145 -14.33 0.09 -10.29
N ARG A 146 -14.16 0.92 -11.33
CA ARG A 146 -14.94 2.14 -11.56
C ARG A 146 -16.42 1.86 -11.73
N ARG A 147 -16.79 0.85 -12.54
CA ARG A 147 -18.20 0.44 -12.73
C ARG A 147 -18.83 -0.01 -11.41
N TRP A 148 -18.06 -0.71 -10.57
CA TRP A 148 -18.54 -1.20 -9.28
C TRP A 148 -18.68 -0.06 -8.27
N ILE A 149 -17.66 0.79 -8.16
CA ILE A 149 -17.65 1.98 -7.28
C ILE A 149 -18.73 2.99 -7.69
N SER A 150 -19.06 3.09 -8.98
CA SER A 150 -20.17 3.92 -9.44
C SER A 150 -21.54 3.44 -8.92
N LYS A 151 -21.68 2.14 -8.66
CA LYS A 151 -22.88 1.55 -8.04
C LYS A 151 -22.82 1.57 -6.52
N GLU A 152 -21.62 1.57 -5.96
CA GLU A 152 -21.37 1.53 -4.52
C GLU A 152 -20.29 2.56 -4.09
N PRO A 153 -20.64 3.86 -4.03
CA PRO A 153 -19.68 4.93 -3.71
C PRO A 153 -19.09 4.83 -2.29
N ALA A 154 -19.78 4.15 -1.37
CA ALA A 154 -19.35 4.01 0.02
C ALA A 154 -18.02 3.25 0.19
N ILE A 155 -17.50 2.61 -0.87
CA ILE A 155 -16.14 2.04 -0.92
C ILE A 155 -15.09 3.15 -0.77
N LEU A 156 -15.34 4.33 -1.36
CA LEU A 156 -14.42 5.46 -1.36
C LEU A 156 -14.69 6.47 -0.24
N HIS A 157 -15.70 6.22 0.59
CA HIS A 157 -16.02 7.06 1.75
C HIS A 157 -15.16 6.63 2.93
N LEU A 158 -13.96 7.19 3.04
CA LEU A 158 -12.99 6.81 4.07
C LEU A 158 -13.06 7.70 5.31
N ARG A 159 -13.66 8.90 5.22
CA ARG A 159 -13.58 9.95 6.25
C ARG A 159 -13.99 9.46 7.64
N ARG A 160 -15.03 8.63 7.72
CA ARG A 160 -15.61 8.18 9.00
C ARG A 160 -14.66 7.26 9.78
N TYR A 161 -13.96 6.38 9.09
CA TYR A 161 -13.16 5.33 9.73
C TYR A 161 -11.65 5.46 9.47
N GLY A 162 -11.22 6.37 8.61
CA GLY A 162 -9.83 6.51 8.18
C GLY A 162 -8.98 7.40 9.08
N SER A 163 -9.33 7.58 10.35
CA SER A 163 -8.51 8.34 11.29
C SER A 163 -7.09 7.74 11.37
N LEU A 164 -6.08 8.61 11.42
CA LEU A 164 -4.68 8.20 11.43
C LEU A 164 -4.28 7.61 12.78
N GLY A 165 -4.69 8.24 13.88
CA GLY A 165 -4.38 7.80 15.24
C GLY A 165 -2.90 7.51 15.41
N GLU A 166 -2.56 6.33 15.91
CA GLU A 166 -1.16 5.94 16.12
C GLU A 166 -0.35 5.71 14.83
N LEU A 167 -0.99 5.68 13.66
CA LEU A 167 -0.27 5.62 12.38
C LEU A 167 0.37 6.97 12.00
N GLU A 168 0.06 8.05 12.73
CA GLU A 168 0.68 9.38 12.56
C GLU A 168 2.21 9.33 12.67
N VAL A 169 2.76 8.43 13.50
CA VAL A 169 4.22 8.26 13.62
C VAL A 169 4.89 7.92 12.28
N PHE A 170 4.23 7.16 11.41
CA PHE A 170 4.77 6.85 10.08
C PHE A 170 4.61 8.03 9.13
N ALA A 171 3.51 8.78 9.24
CA ALA A 171 3.28 9.99 8.48
C ALA A 171 4.32 11.09 8.78
N GLU A 172 4.68 11.27 10.05
CA GLU A 172 5.69 12.24 10.47
C GLU A 172 7.08 11.92 9.90
N ARG A 173 7.48 10.64 9.94
CA ARG A 173 8.76 10.16 9.41
C ARG A 173 8.91 10.38 7.91
N VAL A 174 7.81 10.45 7.16
CA VAL A 174 7.81 10.70 5.71
C VAL A 174 7.43 12.13 5.32
N SER A 175 7.35 13.06 6.28
CA SER A 175 7.02 14.48 6.03
C SER A 175 7.99 15.19 5.06
N TRP A 176 9.20 14.63 4.88
CA TRP A 176 10.16 15.06 3.88
C TRP A 176 9.72 14.73 2.43
N ALA A 177 8.85 13.73 2.24
CA ALA A 177 8.36 13.27 0.93
C ALA A 177 6.92 13.69 0.65
N VAL A 178 6.05 13.63 1.65
CA VAL A 178 4.60 13.79 1.49
C VAL A 178 4.00 14.44 2.73
N LYS A 179 3.09 15.40 2.52
CA LYS A 179 2.23 15.89 3.59
C LYS A 179 1.01 14.98 3.69
N VAL A 180 1.00 14.12 4.70
CA VAL A 180 -0.10 13.22 5.01
C VAL A 180 -1.20 13.99 5.74
N THR A 181 -2.44 13.75 5.35
CA THR A 181 -3.64 14.29 6.01
C THR A 181 -4.64 13.16 6.16
N PRO A 182 -5.58 13.22 7.12
CA PRO A 182 -6.66 12.24 7.19
C PRO A 182 -7.38 12.08 5.84
N PRO A 183 -7.81 10.87 5.49
CA PRO A 183 -8.54 10.62 4.25
C PRO A 183 -9.91 11.29 4.27
N GLU A 184 -10.41 11.59 3.08
CA GLU A 184 -11.71 12.21 2.86
C GLU A 184 -12.68 11.20 2.21
N ASN A 185 -13.88 11.67 1.86
CA ASN A 185 -14.75 10.90 0.97
C ASN A 185 -14.40 11.26 -0.47
N TYR A 186 -13.98 10.26 -1.24
CA TYR A 186 -13.68 10.44 -2.65
C TYR A 186 -14.85 9.99 -3.52
N ASN A 187 -14.85 10.43 -4.78
CA ASN A 187 -15.87 10.08 -5.75
C ASN A 187 -15.25 9.42 -7.01
N VAL A 188 -16.12 9.00 -7.94
CA VAL A 188 -15.72 8.37 -9.20
C VAL A 188 -14.86 9.30 -10.08
N GLY A 189 -15.07 10.61 -10.02
CA GLY A 189 -14.25 11.60 -10.71
C GLY A 189 -12.81 11.59 -10.19
N ASP A 190 -12.61 11.53 -8.87
CA ASP A 190 -11.26 11.41 -8.29
C ASP A 190 -10.55 10.13 -8.76
N LEU A 191 -11.28 9.02 -8.90
CA LEU A 191 -10.75 7.77 -9.45
C LEU A 191 -10.38 7.92 -10.93
N GLN A 192 -11.23 8.56 -11.74
CA GLN A 192 -10.94 8.83 -13.16
C GLN A 192 -9.71 9.73 -13.35
N ASP A 193 -9.54 10.72 -12.47
CA ASP A 193 -8.36 11.59 -12.46
C ASP A 193 -7.08 10.79 -12.16
N MET A 194 -7.13 9.90 -11.16
CA MET A 194 -6.01 9.00 -10.84
C MET A 194 -5.72 8.04 -12.00
N GLU A 195 -6.74 7.45 -12.61
CA GLU A 195 -6.60 6.54 -13.77
C GLU A 195 -5.90 7.22 -14.94
N THR A 196 -6.35 8.44 -15.29
CA THR A 196 -5.76 9.22 -16.39
C THR A 196 -4.30 9.53 -16.09
N TRP A 197 -4.01 10.02 -14.88
CA TRP A 197 -2.64 10.29 -14.45
C TRP A 197 -1.75 9.03 -14.46
N LEU A 198 -2.25 7.87 -14.02
CA LEU A 198 -1.52 6.61 -14.07
C LEU A 198 -1.18 6.21 -15.52
N ARG A 199 -2.14 6.33 -16.46
CA ARG A 199 -1.92 6.03 -17.88
C ARG A 199 -0.83 6.91 -18.48
N ASP A 200 -0.84 8.20 -18.19
CA ASP A 200 0.18 9.13 -18.69
C ASP A 200 1.59 8.77 -18.17
N LYS A 201 1.68 8.35 -16.91
CA LYS A 201 2.95 8.03 -16.23
C LYS A 201 3.47 6.62 -16.55
N THR A 202 2.61 5.65 -16.82
CA THR A 202 3.02 4.29 -17.17
C THR A 202 3.80 4.20 -18.49
N ASN A 203 3.71 5.21 -19.36
CA ASN A 203 4.56 5.32 -20.54
C ASN A 203 6.03 5.64 -20.22
N LEU A 204 6.34 6.02 -18.97
CA LEU A 204 7.70 6.28 -18.50
C LEU A 204 8.41 4.97 -18.15
N ARG A 205 9.70 4.85 -18.48
CA ARG A 205 10.53 3.68 -18.13
C ARG A 205 10.86 3.59 -16.62
N LEU A 206 10.12 4.32 -15.79
CA LEU A 206 10.27 4.41 -14.33
C LEU A 206 9.49 3.34 -13.58
N ASN A 207 8.57 2.62 -14.22
CA ASN A 207 7.61 1.72 -13.56
C ASN A 207 8.25 0.55 -12.81
N LYS A 208 9.57 0.33 -12.86
CA LYS A 208 10.19 -0.77 -12.11
C LYS A 208 10.62 -0.37 -10.70
N GLY A 209 10.70 0.94 -10.39
CA GLY A 209 11.15 1.41 -9.08
C GLY A 209 10.24 0.98 -7.94
N TYR A 210 8.93 0.98 -8.15
CA TYR A 210 7.95 0.58 -7.14
C TYR A 210 8.10 -0.89 -6.70
N LEU A 211 8.70 -1.76 -7.51
CA LEU A 211 8.90 -3.17 -7.15
C LEU A 211 9.78 -3.35 -5.90
N LEU A 212 10.69 -2.41 -5.65
CA LEU A 212 11.53 -2.41 -4.46
C LEU A 212 10.74 -1.97 -3.21
N LEU A 213 9.65 -1.22 -3.37
CA LEU A 213 8.75 -0.86 -2.27
C LEU A 213 7.65 -1.91 -2.06
N LEU A 214 7.24 -2.57 -3.15
CA LEU A 214 6.19 -3.58 -3.17
C LEU A 214 6.54 -4.82 -2.35
N LEU A 215 7.76 -5.33 -2.49
CA LEU A 215 8.14 -6.58 -1.83
C LEU A 215 7.94 -6.52 -0.31
N PRO A 216 8.43 -5.51 0.42
CA PRO A 216 8.13 -5.33 1.84
C PRO A 216 6.65 -5.29 2.18
N VAL A 217 5.82 -4.60 1.38
CA VAL A 217 4.37 -4.53 1.59
C VAL A 217 3.75 -5.93 1.50
N ILE A 218 4.08 -6.69 0.45
CA ILE A 218 3.58 -8.07 0.27
C ILE A 218 3.99 -8.95 1.44
N VAL A 219 5.26 -8.87 1.88
CA VAL A 219 5.75 -9.69 2.99
C VAL A 219 5.04 -9.33 4.29
N GLY A 220 4.96 -8.04 4.62
CA GLY A 220 4.33 -7.56 5.86
C GLY A 220 2.86 -7.96 5.94
N ASP A 221 2.08 -7.64 4.91
CA ASP A 221 0.64 -7.96 4.85
C ASP A 221 0.41 -9.48 4.99
N ASN A 222 1.15 -10.30 4.23
CA ASN A 222 0.89 -11.75 4.21
C ASN A 222 1.33 -12.43 5.50
N LEU A 223 2.46 -12.06 6.10
CA LEU A 223 2.93 -12.66 7.35
C LEU A 223 2.02 -12.30 8.53
N ASP A 224 1.64 -11.02 8.69
CA ASP A 224 0.71 -10.62 9.75
C ASP A 224 -0.67 -11.28 9.55
N SER A 225 -1.19 -11.24 8.32
CA SER A 225 -2.45 -11.88 7.98
C SER A 225 -2.45 -13.39 8.24
N SER A 226 -1.34 -14.10 8.01
CA SER A 226 -1.25 -15.54 8.26
C SER A 226 -1.23 -15.84 9.76
N ALA A 227 -0.44 -15.09 10.53
CA ALA A 227 -0.34 -15.27 11.97
C ALA A 227 -1.68 -15.09 12.70
N GLN A 228 -2.57 -14.26 12.16
CA GLN A 228 -3.89 -13.97 12.75
C GLN A 228 -5.03 -14.81 12.16
N ARG A 229 -4.81 -15.57 11.09
CA ARG A 229 -5.86 -16.33 10.38
C ARG A 229 -5.49 -17.81 10.21
N GLU A 230 -5.44 -18.55 11.32
CA GLU A 230 -5.18 -20.01 11.32
C GLU A 230 -6.14 -20.81 10.41
N ARG A 231 -7.38 -20.35 10.21
CA ARG A 231 -8.42 -21.08 9.44
C ARG A 231 -8.40 -20.85 7.93
N ASP A 232 -7.69 -19.84 7.42
CA ASP A 232 -7.61 -19.54 5.98
C ASP A 232 -6.43 -20.27 5.27
N GLU A 233 -5.71 -21.15 5.99
CA GLU A 233 -4.53 -21.86 5.50
C GLU A 233 -4.83 -23.13 4.68
N ASP A 234 -6.10 -23.47 4.47
CA ASP A 234 -6.46 -24.72 3.80
C ASP A 234 -5.89 -24.87 2.38
N SER A 235 -5.62 -23.76 1.69
CA SER A 235 -4.99 -23.82 0.37
C SER A 235 -3.49 -24.16 0.48
N ARG A 236 -3.10 -25.30 -0.12
CA ARG A 236 -1.69 -25.75 -0.24
C ARG A 236 -0.77 -24.71 -0.89
N ARG A 237 -1.32 -23.85 -1.77
CA ARG A 237 -0.57 -22.79 -2.45
C ARG A 237 -0.25 -21.63 -1.50
N LYS A 238 -1.21 -21.17 -0.69
CA LYS A 238 -0.99 -20.11 0.32
C LYS A 238 0.05 -20.57 1.35
N ARG A 239 -0.06 -21.79 1.88
CA ARG A 239 0.94 -22.35 2.81
C ARG A 239 2.36 -22.38 2.24
N ARG A 240 2.53 -22.79 0.99
CA ARG A 240 3.85 -22.76 0.32
C ARG A 240 4.39 -21.34 0.17
N PHE A 241 3.53 -20.39 -0.17
CA PHE A 241 3.92 -18.99 -0.30
C PHE A 241 4.34 -18.40 1.04
N ILE A 242 3.52 -18.55 2.09
CA ILE A 242 3.86 -18.10 3.45
C ILE A 242 5.18 -18.71 3.92
N ARG A 243 5.37 -20.02 3.76
CA ARG A 243 6.64 -20.67 4.10
C ARG A 243 7.83 -20.07 3.34
N ALA A 244 7.68 -19.75 2.06
CA ALA A 244 8.75 -19.10 1.29
C ALA A 244 9.08 -17.70 1.83
N LEU A 245 8.07 -16.97 2.33
CA LEU A 245 8.28 -15.67 3.01
C LEU A 245 8.97 -15.85 4.36
N GLU A 246 8.57 -16.85 5.15
CA GLU A 246 9.21 -17.19 6.42
C GLU A 246 10.67 -17.63 6.22
N GLU A 247 10.99 -18.36 5.15
CA GLU A 247 12.36 -18.76 4.83
C GLU A 247 13.27 -17.56 4.52
N MET A 248 12.73 -16.40 4.11
CA MET A 248 13.52 -15.17 3.98
C MET A 248 14.13 -14.72 5.31
N TYR A 249 13.51 -15.06 6.44
CA TYR A 249 14.03 -14.78 7.78
C TYR A 249 15.31 -15.56 8.10
N HIS A 250 15.45 -16.78 7.57
CA HIS A 250 16.60 -17.65 7.85
C HIS A 250 17.78 -17.43 6.90
N ALA A 251 17.61 -16.60 5.86
CA ALA A 251 18.63 -16.32 4.85
C ALA A 251 19.39 -14.99 5.10
N SER A 252 18.91 -14.17 6.05
CA SER A 252 19.51 -12.92 6.53
C SER A 252 20.36 -13.11 7.77
#